data_AF-A0A1T4L9K2-F1
#
_entry.id   AF-A0A1T4L9K2-F1
#
_cell.length_a   1.000
_cell.length_b   1.000
_cell.length_c   1.000
_cell.angle_alpha   90.00
_cell.angle_beta   90.00
_cell.angle_gamma   90.00
#
_symmetry.space_group_name_H-M   'P 1'
#
loop_
_entity.id
_entity.type
_entity.pdbx_description
1 polymer ?
#
loop_
_entity_poly.entity_id
_entity_poly.type
_entity_poly.pdbx_seq_one_letter_code
_entity_poly.pdbx_strand_id
1 'polypeptide(L)'
;MKKEEIDKVKEELKTNEKEVKAFDDQKYKELFSEFSSTDKEVSTFVEKVEKMFQTQTEVNDLFTVKVLNGSEVGKEIILKKDVKNESIVSLEKQLVTKEKDTAFKAKVRDVLIQARGQFTDIENARKATTESEKDKGSRDKNKKALELVGKIKNTDVKKELEGKLNPIKAELDKKDKEAEEKRKAEEKKKAESEGVKVATNSEDALAEANSSGQPVYDSGSGTYVQPTYPSSNSSGGGTTNTGGGSTASSGGGSTASTPSTPSTPAPSQPTPPPSQPAPPANQVKHYLYITDSNDVETFKGVFDTREAAENAGKAAIAAMGGNGGYRVVSI
;
A
#
# COMPACT_ATOMS: atom_id res chain seq x y z
N MET A 1 -90.97 -12.33 -54.27
CA MET A 1 -90.39 -13.25 -53.27
C MET A 1 -91.46 -14.21 -52.80
N LYS A 2 -91.18 -15.50 -52.82
CA LYS A 2 -92.11 -16.53 -52.35
C LYS A 2 -92.08 -16.52 -50.80
N LYS A 3 -93.21 -16.80 -50.16
CA LYS A 3 -93.37 -16.76 -48.70
C LYS A 3 -92.30 -17.56 -47.95
N GLU A 4 -91.87 -18.68 -48.53
CA GLU A 4 -90.79 -19.54 -48.03
C GLU A 4 -89.41 -18.85 -47.97
N GLU A 5 -89.09 -17.98 -48.93
CA GLU A 5 -87.82 -17.23 -48.91
C GLU A 5 -87.81 -16.21 -47.76
N ILE A 6 -88.96 -15.59 -47.49
CA ILE A 6 -89.12 -14.61 -46.40
C ILE A 6 -88.97 -15.30 -45.04
N ASP A 7 -89.54 -16.50 -44.88
CA ASP A 7 -89.42 -17.25 -43.62
C ASP A 7 -87.99 -17.77 -43.39
N LYS A 8 -87.28 -18.16 -44.46
CA LYS A 8 -85.88 -18.57 -44.39
C LYS A 8 -84.95 -17.42 -43.96
N VAL A 9 -85.13 -16.24 -44.54
CA VAL A 9 -84.38 -15.02 -44.17
C VAL A 9 -84.66 -14.62 -42.71
N LYS A 10 -85.90 -14.79 -42.21
CA LYS A 10 -86.22 -14.50 -40.80
C LYS A 10 -85.52 -15.44 -39.82
N GLU A 11 -85.39 -16.72 -40.15
CA GLU A 11 -84.66 -17.68 -39.30
C GLU A 11 -83.15 -17.43 -39.33
N GLU A 12 -82.58 -17.08 -40.49
CA GLU A 12 -81.18 -16.64 -40.58
C GLU A 12 -80.94 -15.35 -39.77
N LEU A 13 -81.86 -14.38 -39.83
CA LEU A 13 -81.78 -13.15 -39.03
C LEU A 13 -81.81 -13.42 -37.53
N LYS A 14 -82.69 -14.30 -37.05
CA LYS A 14 -82.72 -14.69 -35.63
C LYS A 14 -81.46 -15.44 -35.20
N THR A 15 -80.89 -16.25 -36.10
CA THR A 15 -79.65 -16.99 -35.84
C THR A 15 -78.48 -16.02 -35.74
N ASN A 16 -78.35 -15.10 -36.69
CA ASN A 16 -77.33 -14.05 -36.66
C ASN A 16 -77.53 -13.10 -35.47
N GLU A 17 -78.76 -12.76 -35.10
CA GLU A 17 -79.03 -11.92 -33.93
C GLU A 17 -78.64 -12.61 -32.61
N LYS A 18 -78.81 -13.94 -32.53
CA LYS A 18 -78.31 -14.75 -31.41
C LYS A 18 -76.80 -14.86 -31.42
N GLU A 19 -76.16 -15.05 -32.58
CA GLU A 19 -74.70 -15.12 -32.70
C GLU A 19 -74.04 -13.78 -32.38
N VAL A 20 -74.61 -12.65 -32.81
CA VAL A 20 -74.13 -11.30 -32.47
C VAL A 20 -74.33 -11.01 -30.97
N LYS A 21 -75.44 -11.45 -30.36
CA LYS A 21 -75.64 -11.35 -28.91
C LYS A 21 -74.77 -12.34 -28.12
N ALA A 22 -74.33 -13.42 -28.74
CA ALA A 22 -73.40 -14.40 -28.17
C ALA A 22 -71.94 -14.07 -28.50
N PHE A 23 -71.68 -12.97 -29.22
CA PHE A 23 -70.35 -12.36 -29.30
C PHE A 23 -69.98 -11.95 -27.89
N ASP A 24 -69.17 -12.81 -27.28
CA ASP A 24 -68.99 -12.86 -25.85
C ASP A 24 -68.09 -11.68 -25.42
N ASP A 25 -68.74 -10.58 -25.04
CA ASP A 25 -68.10 -9.43 -24.39
C ASP A 25 -67.15 -9.88 -23.28
N GLN A 26 -67.42 -11.03 -22.63
CA GLN A 26 -66.55 -11.60 -21.61
C GLN A 26 -65.25 -12.13 -22.19
N LYS A 27 -65.27 -12.90 -23.29
CA LYS A 27 -64.04 -13.32 -24.00
C LYS A 27 -63.22 -12.14 -24.49
N TYR A 28 -63.86 -11.09 -25.00
CA TYR A 28 -63.15 -9.88 -25.40
C TYR A 28 -62.53 -9.15 -24.20
N LYS A 29 -63.26 -9.03 -23.10
CA LYS A 29 -62.74 -8.45 -21.84
C LYS A 29 -61.59 -9.28 -21.27
N GLU A 30 -61.69 -10.60 -21.30
CA GLU A 30 -60.64 -11.52 -20.85
C GLU A 30 -59.38 -11.35 -21.71
N LEU A 31 -59.48 -11.47 -23.05
CA LEU A 31 -58.35 -11.25 -23.96
C LEU A 31 -57.73 -9.85 -23.80
N PHE A 32 -58.55 -8.80 -23.65
CA PHE A 32 -58.06 -7.45 -23.49
C PHE A 32 -57.33 -7.25 -22.15
N SER A 33 -57.84 -7.86 -21.08
CA SER A 33 -57.19 -7.82 -19.76
C SER A 33 -55.88 -8.61 -19.73
N GLU A 34 -55.83 -9.77 -20.39
CA GLU A 34 -54.61 -10.55 -20.58
C GLU A 34 -53.59 -9.75 -21.39
N PHE A 35 -53.99 -9.22 -22.56
CA PHE A 35 -53.13 -8.38 -23.39
C PHE A 35 -52.59 -7.16 -22.62
N SER A 36 -53.45 -6.45 -21.88
CA SER A 36 -53.03 -5.28 -21.09
C SER A 36 -52.08 -5.66 -19.94
N SER A 37 -52.25 -6.84 -19.34
CA SER A 37 -51.31 -7.35 -18.33
C SER A 37 -49.96 -7.68 -18.97
N THR A 38 -49.96 -8.42 -20.08
CA THR A 38 -48.75 -8.78 -20.82
C THR A 38 -48.02 -7.54 -21.34
N ASP A 39 -48.72 -6.55 -21.87
CA ASP A 39 -48.14 -5.29 -22.35
C ASP A 39 -47.39 -4.55 -21.23
N LYS A 40 -47.98 -4.48 -20.03
CA LYS A 40 -47.33 -3.90 -18.85
C LYS A 40 -46.09 -4.69 -18.42
N GLU A 41 -46.14 -6.02 -18.45
CA GLU A 41 -45.00 -6.87 -18.11
C GLU A 41 -43.86 -6.69 -19.11
N VAL A 42 -44.17 -6.66 -20.41
CA VAL A 42 -43.21 -6.41 -21.49
C VAL A 42 -42.59 -5.02 -21.35
N SER A 43 -43.39 -3.97 -21.15
CA SER A 43 -42.88 -2.60 -20.94
C SER A 43 -41.93 -2.54 -19.74
N THR A 44 -42.31 -3.16 -18.61
CA THR A 44 -41.47 -3.21 -17.40
C THR A 44 -40.16 -3.95 -17.66
N PHE A 45 -40.20 -5.05 -18.43
CA PHE A 45 -39.01 -5.80 -18.80
C PHE A 45 -38.08 -5.01 -19.71
N VAL A 46 -38.62 -4.33 -20.73
CA VAL A 46 -37.85 -3.47 -21.66
C VAL A 46 -37.15 -2.35 -20.88
N GLU A 47 -37.86 -1.63 -20.02
CA GLU A 47 -37.27 -0.58 -19.18
C GLU A 47 -36.13 -1.11 -18.30
N LYS A 48 -36.28 -2.32 -17.77
CA LYS A 48 -35.24 -2.96 -16.95
C LYS A 48 -34.00 -3.29 -17.78
N VAL A 49 -34.17 -3.84 -18.97
CA VAL A 49 -33.07 -4.16 -19.89
C VAL A 49 -32.35 -2.90 -20.36
N GLU A 50 -33.09 -1.84 -20.69
CA GLU A 50 -32.53 -0.54 -21.05
C GLU A 50 -31.68 0.05 -19.92
N LYS A 51 -32.19 0.04 -18.68
CA LYS A 51 -31.42 0.48 -17.50
C LYS A 51 -30.16 -0.35 -17.29
N MET A 52 -30.23 -1.67 -17.47
CA MET A 52 -29.05 -2.54 -17.38
C MET A 52 -28.02 -2.22 -18.45
N PHE A 53 -28.45 -2.02 -19.69
CA PHE A 53 -27.58 -1.68 -20.81
C PHE A 53 -26.92 -0.30 -20.63
N GLN A 54 -27.69 0.69 -20.16
CA GLN A 54 -27.18 2.02 -19.85
C GLN A 54 -26.13 1.96 -18.74
N THR A 55 -26.45 1.28 -17.62
CA THR A 55 -25.51 1.10 -16.50
C THR A 55 -24.23 0.42 -16.96
N GLN A 56 -24.33 -0.65 -17.75
CA GLN A 56 -23.18 -1.35 -18.31
C GLN A 56 -22.32 -0.44 -19.19
N THR A 57 -22.95 0.38 -20.02
CA THR A 57 -22.25 1.31 -20.92
C THR A 57 -21.47 2.35 -20.10
N GLU A 58 -22.13 3.02 -19.16
CA GLU A 58 -21.50 4.04 -18.31
C GLU A 58 -20.37 3.46 -17.46
N VAL A 59 -20.52 2.24 -16.93
CA VAL A 59 -19.48 1.57 -16.17
C VAL A 59 -18.30 1.20 -17.07
N ASN A 60 -18.56 0.63 -18.26
CA ASN A 60 -17.51 0.30 -19.22
C ASN A 60 -16.72 1.53 -19.67
N ASP A 61 -17.34 2.70 -19.76
CA ASP A 61 -16.68 3.94 -20.15
C ASP A 61 -15.62 4.42 -19.15
N LEU A 62 -15.65 3.94 -17.90
CA LEU A 62 -14.60 4.22 -16.92
C LEU A 62 -13.28 3.49 -17.21
N PHE A 63 -13.31 2.42 -18.00
CA PHE A 63 -12.19 1.50 -18.16
C PHE A 63 -11.60 1.53 -19.57
N THR A 64 -10.30 1.25 -19.65
CA THR A 64 -9.55 1.24 -20.92
C THR A 64 -10.10 0.24 -21.94
N VAL A 65 -10.74 -0.83 -21.46
CA VAL A 65 -11.44 -1.84 -22.25
C VAL A 65 -12.82 -2.12 -21.63
N LYS A 66 -13.73 -2.74 -22.38
CA LYS A 66 -15.03 -3.17 -21.84
C LYS A 66 -14.81 -4.25 -20.79
N VAL A 67 -15.30 -4.01 -19.58
CA VAL A 67 -15.15 -4.89 -18.41
C VAL A 67 -16.42 -5.65 -18.05
N LEU A 68 -17.58 -5.21 -18.55
CA LEU A 68 -18.88 -5.82 -18.32
C LEU A 68 -19.56 -6.21 -19.63
N ASN A 69 -20.07 -7.44 -19.66
CA ASN A 69 -20.97 -7.95 -20.69
C ASN A 69 -22.10 -8.74 -20.01
N GLY A 70 -23.24 -8.09 -19.75
CA GLY A 70 -24.25 -8.60 -18.85
C GLY A 70 -23.67 -8.85 -17.46
N SER A 71 -23.82 -10.08 -16.95
CA SER A 71 -23.29 -10.50 -15.65
C SER A 71 -21.85 -11.03 -15.71
N GLU A 72 -21.21 -11.00 -16.88
CA GLU A 72 -19.83 -11.43 -17.04
C GLU A 72 -18.87 -10.26 -16.82
N VAL A 73 -17.79 -10.51 -16.07
CA VAL A 73 -16.76 -9.52 -15.77
C VAL A 73 -15.46 -9.94 -16.45
N GLY A 74 -14.88 -9.02 -17.22
CA GLY A 74 -13.59 -9.19 -17.87
C GLY A 74 -12.46 -9.38 -16.86
N LYS A 75 -11.41 -10.11 -17.27
CA LYS A 75 -10.23 -10.38 -16.41
C LYS A 75 -9.42 -9.12 -16.13
N GLU A 76 -9.38 -8.20 -17.09
CA GLU A 76 -8.58 -7.00 -17.03
C GLU A 76 -9.48 -5.79 -16.75
N ILE A 77 -9.34 -5.23 -15.55
CA ILE A 77 -10.11 -4.08 -15.08
C ILE A 77 -9.10 -2.97 -14.83
N ILE A 78 -8.89 -2.12 -15.84
CA ILE A 78 -7.92 -1.03 -15.79
C ILE A 78 -8.63 0.29 -16.01
N LEU A 79 -8.63 1.14 -14.99
CA LEU A 79 -9.26 2.46 -15.03
C LEU A 79 -8.57 3.37 -16.06
N LYS A 80 -9.33 4.16 -16.81
CA LYS A 80 -8.76 5.21 -17.67
C LYS A 80 -8.07 6.27 -16.81
N LYS A 81 -7.09 6.95 -17.41
CA LYS A 81 -6.28 8.00 -16.76
C LYS A 81 -7.10 9.20 -16.25
N ASP A 82 -8.14 9.59 -16.99
CA ASP A 82 -8.87 10.84 -16.78
C ASP A 82 -10.27 10.64 -16.19
N VAL A 83 -10.49 9.50 -15.51
CA VAL A 83 -11.75 9.26 -14.79
C VAL A 83 -11.86 10.23 -13.62
N LYS A 84 -13.06 10.80 -13.46
CA LYS A 84 -13.40 11.67 -12.33
C LYS A 84 -14.02 10.87 -11.20
N ASN A 85 -13.71 11.26 -9.97
CA ASN A 85 -14.31 10.70 -8.76
C ASN A 85 -15.84 10.75 -8.80
N GLU A 86 -16.39 11.85 -9.31
CA GLU A 86 -17.83 12.11 -9.39
C GLU A 86 -18.54 11.10 -10.29
N SER A 87 -17.90 10.65 -11.37
CA SER A 87 -18.45 9.64 -12.30
C SER A 87 -18.62 8.29 -11.59
N ILE A 88 -17.62 7.87 -10.80
CA ILE A 88 -17.68 6.63 -10.01
C ILE A 88 -18.78 6.73 -8.96
N VAL A 89 -18.82 7.83 -8.20
CA VAL A 89 -19.81 8.05 -7.13
C VAL A 89 -21.24 8.13 -7.67
N SER A 90 -21.45 8.75 -8.84
CA SER A 90 -22.76 8.81 -9.48
C SER A 90 -23.28 7.41 -9.81
N LEU A 91 -22.44 6.54 -10.37
CA LEU A 91 -22.78 5.15 -10.68
C LEU A 91 -23.03 4.32 -9.43
N GLU A 92 -22.23 4.48 -8.38
CA GLU A 92 -22.47 3.83 -7.09
C GLU A 92 -23.85 4.20 -6.53
N LYS A 93 -24.24 5.48 -6.61
CA LYS A 93 -25.55 5.96 -6.15
C LYS A 93 -26.71 5.39 -6.96
N GLN A 94 -26.57 5.26 -8.27
CA GLN A 94 -27.59 4.64 -9.12
C GLN A 94 -27.91 3.19 -8.71
N LEU A 95 -26.97 2.48 -8.09
CA LEU A 95 -27.15 1.11 -7.63
C LEU A 95 -27.80 0.98 -6.25
N VAL A 96 -27.95 2.10 -5.53
CA VAL A 96 -28.66 2.15 -4.24
C VAL A 96 -30.14 2.38 -4.51
N THR A 97 -30.83 1.30 -4.86
CA THR A 97 -32.28 1.30 -5.16
C THR A 97 -33.05 0.44 -4.16
N LYS A 98 -34.35 0.69 -3.99
CA LYS A 98 -35.25 -0.19 -3.20
C LYS A 98 -35.54 -1.54 -3.87
N GLU A 99 -35.13 -1.70 -5.13
CA GLU A 99 -35.31 -2.95 -5.87
C GLU A 99 -34.42 -4.06 -5.33
N LYS A 100 -34.86 -5.32 -5.48
CA LYS A 100 -34.05 -6.49 -5.15
C LYS A 100 -32.71 -6.47 -5.89
N ASP A 101 -31.69 -6.94 -5.20
CA ASP A 101 -30.40 -7.16 -5.80
C ASP A 101 -30.44 -8.26 -6.84
N THR A 102 -29.86 -7.96 -8.00
CA THR A 102 -29.67 -8.90 -9.10
C THR A 102 -28.19 -9.28 -9.19
N ALA A 103 -27.91 -10.45 -9.78
CA ALA A 103 -26.54 -10.86 -10.06
C ALA A 103 -25.77 -9.78 -10.86
N PHE A 104 -26.44 -9.14 -11.81
CA PHE A 104 -25.90 -8.00 -12.55
C PHE A 104 -25.50 -6.84 -11.63
N LYS A 105 -26.41 -6.37 -10.75
CA LYS A 105 -26.10 -5.26 -9.82
C LYS A 105 -24.92 -5.58 -8.91
N ALA A 106 -24.82 -6.81 -8.41
CA ALA A 106 -23.68 -7.25 -7.62
C ALA A 106 -22.36 -7.14 -8.41
N LYS A 107 -22.34 -7.60 -9.67
CA LYS A 107 -21.16 -7.49 -10.54
C LYS A 107 -20.79 -6.05 -10.87
N VAL A 108 -21.78 -5.18 -11.11
CA VAL A 108 -21.51 -3.75 -11.31
C VAL A 108 -20.85 -3.15 -10.06
N ARG A 109 -21.35 -3.47 -8.85
CA ARG A 109 -20.74 -2.99 -7.60
C ARG A 109 -19.31 -3.46 -7.43
N ASP A 110 -19.03 -4.75 -7.68
CA ASP A 110 -17.67 -5.30 -7.59
C ASP A 110 -16.70 -4.56 -8.52
N VAL A 111 -17.14 -4.24 -9.74
CA VAL A 111 -16.36 -3.48 -10.71
C VAL A 111 -16.15 -2.02 -10.25
N LEU A 112 -17.17 -1.38 -9.69
CA LEU A 112 -17.05 -0.02 -9.15
C LEU A 112 -16.14 0.05 -7.91
N ILE A 113 -16.15 -0.96 -7.03
CA ILE A 113 -15.20 -1.06 -5.91
C ILE A 113 -13.76 -1.11 -6.45
N GLN A 114 -13.52 -1.88 -7.51
CA GLN A 114 -12.20 -1.92 -8.14
C GLN A 114 -11.83 -0.60 -8.82
N ALA A 115 -12.79 0.09 -9.45
CA ALA A 115 -12.56 1.44 -9.99
C ALA A 115 -12.18 2.42 -8.88
N ARG A 116 -12.90 2.39 -7.75
CA ARG A 116 -12.66 3.23 -6.58
C ARG A 116 -11.27 3.03 -5.99
N GLY A 117 -10.85 1.77 -5.87
CA GLY A 117 -9.51 1.41 -5.41
C GLY A 117 -8.43 1.98 -6.33
N GLN A 118 -8.54 1.71 -7.64
CA GLN A 118 -7.59 2.23 -8.63
C GLN A 118 -7.54 3.75 -8.68
N PHE A 119 -8.69 4.41 -8.60
CA PHE A 119 -8.76 5.87 -8.56
C PHE A 119 -8.01 6.43 -7.33
N THR A 120 -8.21 5.81 -6.17
CA THR A 120 -7.55 6.20 -4.93
C THR A 120 -6.03 6.00 -5.00
N ASP A 121 -5.57 4.88 -5.57
CA ASP A 121 -4.15 4.62 -5.78
C ASP A 121 -3.51 5.65 -6.72
N ILE A 122 -4.17 5.99 -7.82
CA ILE A 122 -3.72 7.01 -8.78
C ILE A 122 -3.63 8.39 -8.10
N GLU A 123 -4.65 8.80 -7.35
CA GLU A 123 -4.66 10.09 -6.67
C GLU A 123 -3.59 10.19 -5.58
N ASN A 124 -3.39 9.12 -4.81
CA ASN A 124 -2.33 9.07 -3.80
C ASN A 124 -0.93 9.15 -4.44
N ALA A 125 -0.73 8.45 -5.55
CA ALA A 125 0.53 8.51 -6.29
C ALA A 125 0.78 9.88 -6.92
N ARG A 126 -0.25 10.54 -7.48
CA ARG A 126 -0.17 11.92 -7.98
C ARG A 126 0.21 12.91 -6.88
N LYS A 127 -0.42 12.82 -5.71
CA LYS A 127 -0.10 13.65 -4.55
C LYS A 127 1.33 13.44 -4.07
N ALA A 128 1.75 12.19 -3.89
CA ALA A 128 3.11 11.86 -3.47
C ALA A 128 4.16 12.31 -4.50
N THR A 129 3.85 12.19 -5.80
CA THR A 129 4.71 12.70 -6.88
C THR A 129 4.89 14.21 -6.76
N THR A 130 3.78 14.94 -6.57
CA THR A 130 3.81 16.40 -6.39
C THR A 130 4.62 16.81 -5.14
N GLU A 131 4.51 16.06 -4.04
CA GLU A 131 5.29 16.31 -2.83
C GLU A 131 6.79 16.08 -3.06
N SER A 132 7.15 15.02 -3.78
CA SER A 132 8.54 14.73 -4.16
C SER A 132 9.10 15.79 -5.12
N GLU A 133 8.28 16.31 -6.04
CA GLU A 133 8.69 17.39 -6.96
C GLU A 133 8.94 18.71 -6.22
N LYS A 134 8.16 19.00 -5.17
CA LYS A 134 8.35 20.18 -4.30
C LYS A 134 9.60 20.05 -3.43
N ASP A 135 9.91 18.84 -2.97
CA ASP A 135 11.06 18.55 -2.11
C ASP A 135 11.99 17.53 -2.76
N LYS A 136 12.70 17.98 -3.80
CA LYS A 136 13.63 17.15 -4.59
C LYS A 136 14.84 16.68 -3.79
N GLY A 137 15.05 17.18 -2.57
CA GLY A 137 16.13 16.76 -1.68
C GLY A 137 15.76 15.57 -0.79
N SER A 138 14.48 15.24 -0.67
CA SER A 138 14.01 14.18 0.22
C SER A 138 13.98 12.81 -0.47
N ARG A 139 14.92 11.93 -0.08
CA ARG A 139 14.93 10.54 -0.54
C ARG A 139 13.69 9.76 -0.13
N ASP A 140 13.21 9.96 1.10
CA ASP A 140 12.05 9.24 1.61
C ASP A 140 10.77 9.58 0.83
N LYS A 141 10.57 10.86 0.51
CA LYS A 141 9.42 11.30 -0.31
C LYS A 141 9.47 10.71 -1.71
N ASN A 142 10.64 10.75 -2.36
CA ASN A 142 10.82 10.16 -3.69
C ASN A 142 10.61 8.64 -3.69
N LYS A 143 11.16 7.93 -2.69
CA LYS A 143 10.97 6.48 -2.54
C LYS A 143 9.49 6.13 -2.33
N LYS A 144 8.81 6.81 -1.41
CA LYS A 144 7.38 6.60 -1.14
C LYS A 144 6.53 6.86 -2.38
N ALA A 145 6.85 7.90 -3.15
CA ALA A 145 6.14 8.20 -4.39
C ALA A 145 6.32 7.07 -5.43
N LEU A 146 7.55 6.57 -5.62
CA LEU A 146 7.83 5.45 -6.53
C LEU A 146 7.11 4.16 -6.10
N GLU A 147 7.05 3.87 -4.81
CA GLU A 147 6.31 2.72 -4.27
C GLU A 147 4.80 2.81 -4.54
N LEU A 148 4.21 3.99 -4.41
CA LEU A 148 2.80 4.22 -4.72
C LEU A 148 2.54 4.11 -6.23
N VAL A 149 3.41 4.68 -7.05
CA VAL A 149 3.34 4.56 -8.51
C VAL A 149 3.46 3.09 -8.96
N GLY A 150 4.25 2.29 -8.25
CA GLY A 150 4.40 0.85 -8.48
C GLY A 150 3.09 0.06 -8.40
N LYS A 151 2.12 0.52 -7.60
CA LYS A 151 0.80 -0.12 -7.41
C LYS A 151 -0.21 0.19 -8.51
N ILE A 152 0.05 1.21 -9.34
CA ILE A 152 -0.87 1.64 -10.39
C ILE A 152 -0.91 0.58 -11.51
N LYS A 153 -2.12 0.09 -11.82
CA LYS A 153 -2.35 -0.85 -12.93
C LYS A 153 -2.27 -0.18 -14.31
N ASN A 154 -2.74 1.05 -14.42
CA ASN A 154 -2.70 1.79 -15.69
C ASN A 154 -1.25 2.16 -16.05
N THR A 155 -0.73 1.54 -17.10
CA THR A 155 0.68 1.67 -17.52
C THR A 155 1.03 3.08 -17.99
N ASP A 156 0.08 3.81 -18.57
CA ASP A 156 0.33 5.16 -19.09
C ASP A 156 0.46 6.16 -17.95
N VAL A 157 -0.43 6.07 -16.95
CA VAL A 157 -0.32 6.85 -15.71
C VAL A 157 0.98 6.51 -14.98
N LYS A 158 1.31 5.22 -14.89
CA LYS A 158 2.54 4.76 -14.25
C LYS A 158 3.78 5.37 -14.91
N LYS A 159 3.90 5.26 -16.23
CA LYS A 159 5.02 5.85 -17.00
C LYS A 159 5.10 7.36 -16.84
N GLU A 160 3.96 8.06 -16.85
CA GLU A 160 3.94 9.51 -16.66
C GLU A 160 4.51 9.92 -15.30
N LEU A 161 4.10 9.26 -14.21
CA LEU A 161 4.56 9.58 -12.87
C LEU A 161 6.01 9.12 -12.63
N GLU A 162 6.39 7.95 -13.13
CA GLU A 162 7.80 7.50 -13.12
C GLU A 162 8.71 8.47 -13.88
N GLY A 163 8.23 9.03 -14.99
CA GLY A 163 8.96 10.04 -15.76
C GLY A 163 9.29 11.31 -14.96
N LYS A 164 8.47 11.66 -13.97
CA LYS A 164 8.71 12.80 -13.05
C LYS A 164 9.63 12.44 -11.88
N LEU A 165 9.52 11.22 -11.36
CA LEU A 165 10.25 10.76 -10.17
C LEU A 165 11.67 10.25 -10.47
N ASN A 166 11.87 9.55 -11.58
CA ASN A 166 13.16 8.96 -11.93
C ASN A 166 14.30 9.99 -12.05
N PRO A 167 14.10 11.19 -12.62
CA PRO A 167 15.11 12.24 -12.61
C PRO A 167 15.49 12.71 -11.20
N ILE A 168 14.52 12.83 -10.29
CA ILE A 168 14.76 13.20 -8.89
C ILE A 168 15.60 12.12 -8.20
N LYS A 169 15.23 10.85 -8.41
CA LYS A 169 16.00 9.72 -7.91
C LYS A 169 17.46 9.77 -8.37
N ALA A 170 17.68 9.96 -9.67
CA ALA A 170 19.02 10.01 -10.25
C ALA A 170 19.86 11.15 -9.67
N GLU A 171 19.27 12.32 -9.47
CA GLU A 171 19.94 13.48 -8.87
C GLU A 171 20.30 13.23 -7.39
N LEU A 172 19.42 12.61 -6.62
CA LEU A 172 19.70 12.21 -5.23
C LEU A 172 20.84 11.18 -5.16
N ASP A 173 20.79 10.17 -6.02
CA ASP A 173 21.84 9.15 -6.09
C ASP A 173 23.19 9.74 -6.51
N LYS A 174 23.18 10.78 -7.37
CA LYS A 174 24.38 11.54 -7.73
C LYS A 174 24.90 12.37 -6.55
N LYS A 175 24.04 13.11 -5.85
CA LYS A 175 24.42 13.93 -4.68
C LYS A 175 25.05 13.10 -3.57
N ASP A 176 24.53 11.91 -3.32
CA ASP A 176 25.10 11.00 -2.32
C ASP A 176 26.49 10.53 -2.68
N LYS A 177 26.72 10.19 -3.95
CA LYS A 177 28.04 9.82 -4.45
C LYS A 177 29.03 10.98 -4.29
N GLU A 178 28.61 12.19 -4.69
CA GLU A 178 29.44 13.39 -4.55
C GLU A 178 29.73 13.73 -3.08
N ALA A 179 28.76 13.58 -2.19
CA ALA A 179 28.93 13.82 -0.76
C ALA A 179 29.88 12.79 -0.13
N GLU A 180 29.77 11.51 -0.50
CA GLU A 180 30.66 10.45 -0.02
C GLU A 180 32.09 10.63 -0.55
N GLU A 181 32.26 10.97 -1.83
CA GLU A 181 33.57 11.27 -2.40
C GLU A 181 34.22 12.48 -1.72
N LYS A 182 33.44 13.54 -1.45
CA LYS A 182 33.92 14.72 -0.72
C LYS A 182 34.32 14.37 0.72
N ARG A 183 33.53 13.56 1.43
CA ARG A 183 33.85 13.07 2.78
C ARG A 183 35.17 12.31 2.78
N LYS A 184 35.34 11.36 1.85
CA LYS A 184 36.60 10.60 1.68
C LYS A 184 37.79 11.50 1.39
N ALA A 185 37.63 12.50 0.53
CA ALA A 185 38.71 13.44 0.20
C ALA A 185 39.10 14.35 1.37
N GLU A 186 38.12 14.84 2.14
CA GLU A 186 38.37 15.65 3.34
C GLU A 186 39.04 14.83 4.44
N GLU A 187 38.59 13.60 4.67
CA GLU A 187 39.15 12.72 5.69
C GLU A 187 40.55 12.22 5.32
N LYS A 188 40.83 11.99 4.03
CA LYS A 188 42.19 11.75 3.52
C LYS A 188 43.12 12.93 3.82
N LYS A 189 42.71 14.16 3.51
CA LYS A 189 43.50 15.37 3.80
C LYS A 189 43.77 15.53 5.28
N LYS A 190 42.78 15.21 6.12
CA LYS A 190 42.93 15.21 7.58
C LYS A 190 43.97 14.19 8.03
N ALA A 191 43.88 12.95 7.54
CA ALA A 191 44.86 11.89 7.83
C ALA A 191 46.29 12.32 7.45
N GLU A 192 46.47 12.87 6.23
CA GLU A 192 47.77 13.38 5.76
C GLU A 192 48.29 14.52 6.64
N SER A 193 47.42 15.43 7.09
CA SER A 193 47.81 16.55 7.97
C SER A 193 48.18 16.12 9.40
N GLU A 194 47.58 15.03 9.89
CA GLU A 194 47.87 14.45 11.21
C GLU A 194 49.06 13.48 11.16
N GLY A 195 49.71 13.33 9.99
CA GLY A 195 50.84 12.41 9.80
C GLY A 195 50.45 10.94 9.76
N VAL A 196 49.16 10.62 9.64
CA VAL A 196 48.65 9.26 9.49
C VAL A 196 48.97 8.76 8.08
N LYS A 197 49.54 7.56 7.97
CA LYS A 197 49.81 6.93 6.67
C LYS A 197 48.50 6.67 5.93
N VAL A 198 48.51 6.92 4.62
CA VAL A 198 47.36 6.68 3.72
C VAL A 198 47.70 5.56 2.75
N ALA A 199 46.81 4.57 2.67
CA ALA A 199 46.85 3.49 1.70
C ALA A 199 45.68 3.61 0.71
N THR A 200 45.76 2.91 -0.43
CA THR A 200 44.75 2.98 -1.51
C THR A 200 43.86 1.74 -1.62
N ASN A 201 44.18 0.69 -0.90
CA ASN A 201 43.38 -0.53 -0.77
C ASN A 201 43.49 -1.06 0.66
N SER A 202 42.55 -1.94 1.02
CA SER A 202 42.42 -2.44 2.39
C SER A 202 43.52 -3.41 2.82
N GLU A 203 44.14 -4.13 1.87
CA GLU A 203 45.20 -5.11 2.15
C GLU A 203 46.50 -4.41 2.55
N ASP A 204 46.90 -3.41 1.79
CA ASP A 204 48.06 -2.56 2.10
C ASP A 204 47.83 -1.76 3.38
N ALA A 205 46.61 -1.26 3.58
CA ALA A 205 46.25 -0.54 4.80
C ALA A 205 46.42 -1.42 6.05
N LEU A 206 46.00 -2.69 5.98
CA LEU A 206 46.12 -3.64 7.09
C LEU A 206 47.57 -4.07 7.33
N ALA A 207 48.34 -4.34 6.27
CA ALA A 207 49.74 -4.69 6.38
C ALA A 207 50.56 -3.56 7.02
N GLU A 208 50.34 -2.32 6.58
CA GLU A 208 51.01 -1.15 7.12
C GLU A 208 50.57 -0.83 8.56
N ALA A 209 49.28 -1.01 8.89
CA ALA A 209 48.80 -0.83 10.26
C ALA A 209 49.45 -1.87 11.20
N ASN A 210 49.53 -3.13 10.78
CA ASN A 210 50.20 -4.18 11.54
C ASN A 210 51.72 -3.96 11.68
N SER A 211 52.38 -3.44 10.65
CA SER A 211 53.83 -3.19 10.69
C SER A 211 54.20 -1.96 11.51
N SER A 212 53.40 -0.89 11.46
CA SER A 212 53.67 0.36 12.16
C SER A 212 53.11 0.37 13.59
N GLY A 213 52.17 -0.52 13.89
CA GLY A 213 51.42 -0.53 15.15
C GLY A 213 50.50 0.68 15.34
N GLN A 214 50.27 1.46 14.27
CA GLN A 214 49.43 2.66 14.25
C GLN A 214 48.27 2.48 13.26
N PRO A 215 47.14 3.18 13.44
CA PRO A 215 46.06 3.20 12.46
C PRO A 215 46.52 3.74 11.10
N VAL A 216 46.01 3.17 10.01
CA VAL A 216 46.27 3.61 8.63
C VAL A 216 44.96 3.98 7.98
N TYR A 217 44.90 5.11 7.27
CA TYR A 217 43.69 5.51 6.54
C TYR A 217 43.62 4.81 5.17
N ASP A 218 42.57 4.03 4.93
CA ASP A 218 42.28 3.44 3.62
C ASP A 218 41.42 4.41 2.80
N SER A 219 42.03 5.00 1.77
CA SER A 219 41.35 5.94 0.87
C SER A 219 40.38 5.29 -0.11
N GLY A 220 40.47 3.97 -0.33
CA GLY A 220 39.52 3.22 -1.15
C GLY A 220 38.18 3.02 -0.44
N SER A 221 38.22 2.52 0.80
CA SER A 221 37.04 2.33 1.62
C SER A 221 36.56 3.64 2.28
N GLY A 222 37.46 4.58 2.53
CA GLY A 222 37.16 5.81 3.27
C GLY A 222 37.11 5.60 4.78
N THR A 223 37.90 4.67 5.33
CA THR A 223 37.90 4.27 6.74
C THR A 223 39.30 4.05 7.28
N TYR A 224 39.50 4.20 8.59
CA TYR A 224 40.75 3.82 9.25
C TYR A 224 40.80 2.32 9.51
N VAL A 225 41.93 1.70 9.17
CA VAL A 225 42.27 0.31 9.47
C VAL A 225 43.15 0.27 10.71
N GLN A 226 42.74 -0.54 11.69
CA GLN A 226 43.45 -0.73 12.95
C GLN A 226 44.39 -1.94 12.87
N PRO A 227 45.51 -1.94 13.61
CA PRO A 227 46.34 -3.13 13.76
C PRO A 227 45.54 -4.27 14.41
N THR A 228 45.74 -5.49 13.94
CA THR A 228 45.06 -6.72 14.40
C THR A 228 45.93 -7.55 15.34
N TYR A 229 47.21 -7.21 15.48
CA TYR A 229 48.13 -7.83 16.43
C TYR A 229 48.59 -6.78 17.47
N PRO A 230 48.60 -7.08 18.78
CA PRO A 230 49.14 -6.17 19.77
C PRO A 230 50.65 -5.97 19.52
N SER A 231 51.08 -4.72 19.43
CA SER A 231 52.49 -4.36 19.30
C SER A 231 53.28 -4.98 20.46
N SER A 232 54.18 -5.91 20.14
CA SER A 232 55.18 -6.41 21.08
C SER A 232 56.18 -5.29 21.34
N ASN A 233 55.93 -4.49 22.37
CA ASN A 233 56.86 -3.47 22.82
C ASN A 233 58.09 -4.16 23.43
N SER A 234 59.13 -4.32 22.62
CA SER A 234 60.46 -4.71 23.07
C SER A 234 61.06 -3.55 23.88
N SER A 235 61.04 -3.69 25.21
CA SER A 235 61.84 -2.88 26.14
C SER A 235 62.25 -3.73 27.34
N GLY A 236 63.42 -4.36 27.23
CA GLY A 236 64.43 -4.42 28.29
C GLY A 236 64.09 -5.13 29.61
N GLY A 237 64.50 -6.39 29.71
CA GLY A 237 65.38 -6.90 30.78
C GLY A 237 64.86 -6.92 32.23
N GLY A 238 64.63 -8.11 32.77
CA GLY A 238 64.42 -8.29 34.21
C GLY A 238 64.04 -9.72 34.59
N THR A 239 65.06 -10.55 34.77
CA THR A 239 65.09 -11.93 35.26
C THR A 239 64.02 -12.39 36.26
N THR A 240 63.57 -13.63 36.04
CA THR A 240 62.86 -14.54 36.95
C THR A 240 63.54 -14.72 38.31
N ASN A 241 62.80 -14.61 39.42
CA ASN A 241 62.91 -15.53 40.58
C ASN A 241 61.79 -15.34 41.63
N THR A 242 60.97 -16.38 41.78
CA THR A 242 60.70 -17.17 43.01
C THR A 242 60.29 -16.51 44.34
N GLY A 243 59.16 -17.00 44.88
CA GLY A 243 58.77 -16.98 46.30
C GLY A 243 57.90 -15.78 46.68
N GLY A 244 56.74 -15.86 47.34
CA GLY A 244 56.19 -16.88 48.22
C GLY A 244 55.64 -16.17 49.46
N GLY A 245 54.37 -16.40 49.80
CA GLY A 245 53.87 -16.31 51.19
C GLY A 245 53.32 -14.97 51.72
N SER A 246 52.03 -15.00 52.04
CA SER A 246 51.44 -14.65 53.34
C SER A 246 51.13 -13.18 53.73
N THR A 247 49.82 -12.91 53.75
CA THR A 247 48.98 -12.36 54.85
C THR A 247 49.17 -10.97 55.46
N ALA A 248 47.99 -10.32 55.65
CA ALA A 248 47.61 -9.34 56.68
C ALA A 248 48.17 -7.91 56.51
N SER A 249 47.55 -6.82 56.95
CA SER A 249 46.24 -6.43 57.50
C SER A 249 46.44 -4.97 57.94
N SER A 250 45.44 -4.09 57.74
CA SER A 250 45.27 -2.75 58.38
C SER A 250 46.42 -1.73 58.19
N GLY A 251 46.23 -0.42 58.05
CA GLY A 251 45.13 0.48 58.27
C GLY A 251 45.76 1.85 58.58
N GLY A 252 45.39 2.88 57.82
CA GLY A 252 45.34 4.31 58.19
C GLY A 252 46.58 5.09 58.67
N GLY A 253 46.85 6.23 58.00
CA GLY A 253 47.18 7.49 58.71
C GLY A 253 48.43 8.30 58.29
N SER A 254 48.23 9.27 57.39
CA SER A 254 48.86 10.61 57.17
C SER A 254 50.24 10.95 57.80
N THR A 255 51.23 11.51 57.11
CA THR A 255 51.29 12.90 56.56
C THR A 255 52.64 13.16 55.83
N ALA A 256 52.62 14.13 54.90
CA ALA A 256 53.72 15.05 54.51
C ALA A 256 54.56 14.81 53.22
N SER A 257 54.44 15.82 52.34
CA SER A 257 55.43 16.45 51.44
C SER A 257 55.82 15.84 50.07
N THR A 258 55.25 16.48 49.03
CA THR A 258 55.64 16.76 47.62
C THR A 258 57.13 16.68 47.20
N PRO A 259 57.50 16.56 45.89
CA PRO A 259 56.78 17.12 44.74
C PRO A 259 56.62 16.28 43.45
N SER A 260 55.58 16.72 42.75
CA SER A 260 55.07 16.47 41.40
C SER A 260 56.08 16.50 40.24
N THR A 261 55.92 15.54 39.33
CA THR A 261 56.16 15.70 37.88
C THR A 261 54.93 15.17 37.12
N PRO A 262 54.55 15.77 35.97
CA PRO A 262 53.21 15.61 35.41
C PRO A 262 53.09 14.34 34.59
N SER A 263 52.09 13.51 34.91
CA SER A 263 51.57 12.50 34.00
C SER A 263 50.87 13.21 32.84
N THR A 264 51.45 13.15 31.64
CA THR A 264 50.73 13.48 30.41
C THR A 264 49.46 12.62 30.33
N PRO A 265 48.27 13.20 30.07
CA PRO A 265 47.07 12.41 29.89
C PRO A 265 47.25 11.53 28.66
N ALA A 266 46.95 10.24 28.80
CA ALA A 266 46.72 9.37 27.65
C ALA A 266 45.70 10.05 26.72
N PRO A 267 45.91 10.02 25.38
CA PRO A 267 44.93 10.57 24.46
C PRO A 267 43.60 9.88 24.71
N SER A 268 42.60 10.70 25.04
CA SER A 268 41.21 10.29 25.20
C SER A 268 40.81 9.54 23.93
N GLN A 269 40.50 8.25 24.08
CA GLN A 269 39.77 7.50 23.09
C GLN A 269 38.56 8.34 22.65
N PRO A 270 38.35 8.63 21.35
CA PRO A 270 37.13 9.26 20.92
C PRO A 270 35.98 8.37 21.36
N THR A 271 35.07 8.93 22.15
CA THR A 271 33.81 8.29 22.50
C THR A 271 33.20 7.78 21.20
N PRO A 272 32.84 6.49 21.09
CA PRO A 272 32.13 6.01 19.91
C PRO A 272 30.93 6.92 19.68
N PRO A 273 30.64 7.32 18.43
CA PRO A 273 29.44 8.08 18.15
C PRO A 273 28.25 7.35 18.80
N PRO A 274 27.29 8.08 19.40
CA PRO A 274 26.13 7.46 20.03
C PRO A 274 25.55 6.47 19.03
N SER A 275 25.41 5.22 19.48
CA SER A 275 24.84 4.13 18.69
C SER A 275 23.63 4.69 17.97
N GLN A 276 23.73 4.74 16.64
CA GLN A 276 22.62 5.10 15.78
C GLN A 276 21.41 4.30 16.28
N PRO A 277 20.27 4.95 16.60
CA PRO A 277 19.09 4.22 17.03
C PRO A 277 18.84 3.13 16.01
N ALA A 278 18.70 1.90 16.51
CA ALA A 278 18.45 0.74 15.66
C ALA A 278 17.37 1.11 14.64
N PRO A 279 17.53 0.73 13.36
CA PRO A 279 16.48 0.94 12.37
C PRO A 279 15.17 0.43 13.00
N PRO A 280 14.06 1.18 12.92
CA PRO A 280 12.82 0.76 13.53
C PRO A 280 12.56 -0.66 13.08
N ALA A 281 12.51 -1.59 14.05
CA ALA A 281 12.12 -2.97 13.79
C ALA A 281 10.90 -2.92 12.88
N ASN A 282 10.93 -3.65 11.75
CA ASN A 282 9.80 -3.76 10.83
C ASN A 282 8.52 -3.87 11.66
N GLN A 283 7.80 -2.76 11.79
CA GLN A 283 6.62 -2.72 12.64
C GLN A 283 5.55 -3.44 11.85
N VAL A 284 5.40 -4.74 12.14
CA VAL A 284 4.31 -5.54 11.64
C VAL A 284 3.03 -4.80 11.99
N LYS A 285 2.29 -4.36 10.97
CA LYS A 285 1.03 -3.66 11.14
C LYS A 285 -0.09 -4.68 11.17
N HIS A 286 -0.98 -4.55 12.14
CA HIS A 286 -2.09 -5.46 12.33
C HIS A 286 -3.39 -4.80 11.85
N TYR A 287 -3.96 -5.31 10.77
CA TYR A 287 -5.19 -4.83 10.14
C TYR A 287 -6.38 -5.58 10.70
N LEU A 288 -7.34 -4.86 11.29
CA LEU A 288 -8.58 -5.43 11.83
C LEU A 288 -9.70 -5.36 10.80
N TYR A 289 -10.34 -6.50 10.56
CA TYR A 289 -11.57 -6.62 9.80
C TYR A 289 -12.68 -7.19 10.69
N ILE A 290 -13.90 -6.68 10.54
CA ILE A 290 -15.09 -7.14 11.25
C ILE A 290 -16.11 -7.62 10.23
N THR A 291 -16.61 -8.82 10.47
CA THR A 291 -17.68 -9.46 9.70
C THR A 291 -18.98 -9.30 10.47
N ASP A 292 -19.99 -8.71 9.83
CA ASP A 292 -21.31 -8.57 10.42
C ASP A 292 -22.17 -9.83 10.28
N SER A 293 -23.42 -9.78 10.75
CA SER A 293 -24.36 -10.90 10.67
C SER A 293 -24.79 -11.27 9.25
N ASN A 294 -24.38 -10.49 8.24
CA ASN A 294 -24.64 -10.75 6.81
C ASN A 294 -23.37 -11.21 6.08
N ASP A 295 -22.34 -11.64 6.82
CA ASP A 295 -21.02 -12.03 6.30
C ASP A 295 -20.29 -10.90 5.54
N VAL A 296 -20.65 -9.63 5.80
CA VAL A 296 -19.99 -8.48 5.18
C VAL A 296 -18.79 -8.06 6.00
N GLU A 297 -17.62 -8.12 5.36
CA GLU A 297 -16.36 -7.83 6.01
C GLU A 297 -15.93 -6.36 5.81
N THR A 298 -15.79 -5.63 6.92
CA THR A 298 -15.48 -4.21 6.96
C THR A 298 -14.14 -3.97 7.65
N PHE A 299 -13.23 -3.25 6.98
CA PHE A 299 -11.98 -2.79 7.59
C PHE A 299 -12.25 -1.75 8.69
N LYS A 300 -11.61 -1.91 9.86
CA LYS A 300 -11.82 -1.03 11.02
C LYS A 300 -10.61 -0.21 11.42
N GLY A 301 -9.39 -0.68 11.15
CA GLY A 301 -8.20 0.08 11.52
C GLY A 301 -6.91 -0.70 11.47
N VAL A 302 -5.80 0.02 11.65
CA VAL A 302 -4.45 -0.51 11.75
C VAL A 302 -3.96 -0.32 13.18
N PHE A 303 -3.35 -1.37 13.74
CA PHE A 303 -2.82 -1.41 15.10
C PHE A 303 -1.34 -1.77 15.08
N ASP A 304 -0.59 -1.20 16.04
CA ASP A 304 0.84 -1.46 16.20
C ASP A 304 1.12 -2.81 16.87
N THR A 305 0.13 -3.41 17.53
CA THR A 305 0.22 -4.75 18.14
C THR A 305 -1.00 -5.59 17.81
N ARG A 306 -0.80 -6.91 17.66
CA ARG A 306 -1.88 -7.87 17.44
C ARG A 306 -2.89 -7.85 18.58
N GLU A 307 -2.40 -7.75 19.81
CA GLU A 307 -3.24 -7.71 21.00
C GLU A 307 -4.20 -6.50 20.99
N ALA A 308 -3.74 -5.33 20.56
CA ALA A 308 -4.59 -4.16 20.42
C ALA A 308 -5.68 -4.36 19.35
N ALA A 309 -5.32 -4.98 18.21
CA ALA A 309 -6.29 -5.31 17.16
C ALA A 309 -7.34 -6.33 17.63
N GLU A 310 -6.92 -7.37 18.37
CA GLU A 310 -7.83 -8.39 18.89
C GLU A 310 -8.76 -7.84 19.97
N ASN A 311 -8.27 -6.98 20.86
CA ASN A 311 -9.09 -6.31 21.87
C ASN A 311 -10.13 -5.38 21.22
N ALA A 312 -9.74 -4.62 20.20
CA ALA A 312 -10.66 -3.80 19.42
C ALA A 312 -11.71 -4.64 18.67
N GLY A 313 -11.31 -5.78 18.10
CA GLY A 313 -12.21 -6.74 17.47
C GLY A 313 -13.26 -7.28 18.43
N LYS A 314 -12.84 -7.75 19.62
CA LYS A 314 -13.75 -8.24 20.67
C LYS A 314 -14.73 -7.16 21.14
N ALA A 315 -14.24 -5.94 21.36
CA ALA A 315 -15.09 -4.82 21.78
C ALA A 315 -16.16 -4.49 20.73
N ALA A 316 -15.81 -4.56 19.45
CA ALA A 316 -16.75 -4.29 18.38
C ALA A 316 -17.77 -5.42 18.17
N ILE A 317 -17.39 -6.69 18.34
CA ILE A 317 -18.36 -7.81 18.36
C ILE A 317 -19.32 -7.69 19.55
N ALA A 318 -18.82 -7.28 20.72
CA ALA A 318 -19.67 -7.02 21.88
C ALA A 318 -20.67 -5.87 21.61
N ALA A 319 -20.24 -4.80 20.94
CA ALA A 319 -21.11 -3.69 20.54
C ALA A 319 -22.19 -4.11 19.52
N MET A 320 -21.95 -5.17 18.76
CA MET A 320 -22.91 -5.77 17.82
C MET A 320 -23.84 -6.82 18.46
N GLY A 321 -23.84 -6.92 19.80
CA GLY A 321 -24.66 -7.89 20.52
C GLY A 321 -24.16 -9.33 20.39
N GLY A 322 -22.86 -9.52 20.11
CA GLY A 322 -22.22 -10.84 19.98
C GLY A 322 -22.41 -11.52 18.62
N ASN A 323 -23.09 -10.86 17.67
CA ASN A 323 -23.42 -11.45 16.38
C ASN A 323 -22.45 -10.96 15.29
N GLY A 324 -21.44 -11.78 14.95
CA GLY A 324 -20.42 -11.47 13.95
C GLY A 324 -19.06 -12.10 14.26
N GLY A 325 -18.06 -11.81 13.44
CA GLY A 325 -16.68 -12.31 13.60
C GLY A 325 -15.65 -11.22 13.35
N TYR A 326 -14.42 -11.40 13.82
CA TYR A 326 -13.31 -10.51 13.48
C TYR A 326 -12.09 -11.30 13.03
N ARG A 327 -11.28 -10.71 12.14
CA ARG A 327 -9.96 -11.23 11.79
C ARG A 327 -8.90 -10.15 11.90
N VAL A 328 -7.70 -10.56 12.28
CA VAL A 328 -6.52 -9.70 12.34
C VAL A 328 -5.50 -10.21 11.33
N VAL A 329 -5.14 -9.37 10.36
CA VAL A 329 -4.13 -9.66 9.33
C VAL A 329 -2.86 -8.91 9.67
N SER A 330 -1.73 -9.61 9.76
CA SER A 330 -0.44 -9.01 10.12
C SER A 330 0.42 -8.89 8.85
N ILE A 331 0.86 -7.67 8.53
CA ILE A 331 1.66 -7.36 7.33
C ILE A 331 2.93 -6.65 7.76
#